data_AF-A0A9E4WJM0-F1
#
_entry.id   AF-A0A9E4WJM0-F1
#
_cell.length_a   1.000
_cell.length_b   1.000
_cell.length_c   1.000
_cell.angle_alpha   90.00
_cell.angle_beta   90.00
_cell.angle_gamma   90.00
#
_symmetry.space_group_name_H-M   'P 1'
#
loop_
_entity.id
_entity.type
_entity.pdbx_description
1 polymer ?
#
loop_
_entity_poly.entity_id
_entity_poly.type
_entity_poly.pdbx_seq_one_letter_code
_entity_poly.pdbx_strand_id
1 'polypeptide(L)' 'RVGEGRTKGLIESGDAEPFDPMGGRPMREYVFIGGHRIAEDDELLSWLDEASDFAGTLPPKKKKSKKPRYKPNRTTQI' A
#
# COMPACT_ATOMS: atom_id res chain seq x y z
N ARG A 1 -4.54 3.27 2.29
CA ARG A 1 -3.55 2.77 3.27
C ARG A 1 -3.63 3.66 4.50
N VAL A 2 -3.56 3.10 5.69
CA VAL A 2 -3.74 3.84 6.98
C VAL A 2 -2.65 3.53 8.01
N GLY A 3 -1.61 2.82 7.59
CA GLY A 3 -0.50 2.43 8.46
C GLY A 3 -0.76 1.13 9.22
N GLU A 4 0.33 0.47 9.60
CA GLU A 4 0.32 -0.90 10.13
C GLU A 4 -0.45 -1.02 11.46
N GLY A 5 -0.28 -0.06 12.37
CA GLY A 5 -0.98 -0.07 13.67
C GLY A 5 -2.50 0.04 13.52
N ARG A 6 -2.96 0.95 12.64
CA ARG A 6 -4.38 1.14 12.38
C ARG A 6 -4.99 -0.04 11.62
N THR A 7 -4.27 -0.55 10.61
CA THR A 7 -4.64 -1.78 9.90
C THR A 7 -4.83 -2.95 10.87
N LYS A 8 -3.89 -3.15 11.79
CA LYS A 8 -3.99 -4.21 12.80
C LYS A 8 -5.24 -4.05 13.67
N GLY A 9 -5.49 -2.85 14.20
CA GLY A 9 -6.67 -2.60 15.05
C GLY A 9 -8.01 -2.82 14.34
N LEU A 10 -8.10 -2.49 13.05
CA LEU A 10 -9.31 -2.73 12.25
C LEU A 10 -9.57 -4.23 12.01
N ILE A 11 -8.50 -5.00 11.77
CA ILE A 11 -8.60 -6.46 11.61
C ILE A 11 -8.98 -7.12 12.93
N GLU A 12 -8.35 -6.74 14.04
CA GLU A 12 -8.62 -7.31 15.38
C GLU A 12 -10.04 -7.02 15.88
N SER A 13 -10.64 -5.91 15.46
CA SER A 13 -12.02 -5.55 15.80
C SER A 13 -13.08 -6.20 14.91
N GLY A 14 -12.68 -6.85 13.80
CA GLY A 14 -13.60 -7.40 12.80
C GLY A 14 -14.19 -6.34 11.86
N ASP A 15 -13.65 -5.13 11.89
CA ASP A 15 -14.09 -3.99 11.08
C ASP A 15 -13.50 -3.97 9.68
N ALA A 16 -12.46 -4.78 9.45
CA ALA A 16 -11.82 -4.92 8.15
C ALA A 16 -11.14 -6.28 7.99
N GLU A 17 -10.93 -6.70 6.75
CA GLU A 17 -10.23 -7.92 6.39
C GLU A 17 -8.82 -7.62 5.83
N PRO A 18 -7.84 -8.52 5.98
CA PRO A 18 -6.53 -8.36 5.38
C PRO A 18 -6.59 -8.21 3.85
N PHE A 19 -5.81 -7.28 3.30
CA PHE A 19 -5.66 -7.15 1.85
C PHE A 19 -4.54 -8.07 1.33
N ASP A 20 -4.91 -9.20 0.72
CA ASP A 20 -3.99 -10.18 0.13
C ASP A 20 -4.33 -10.49 -1.35
N PRO A 21 -4.04 -9.56 -2.28
CA PRO A 21 -4.40 -9.73 -3.70
C PRO A 21 -3.61 -10.84 -4.41
N MET A 22 -2.51 -11.32 -3.82
CA MET A 22 -1.61 -12.29 -4.43
C MET A 22 -1.64 -13.67 -3.75
N GLY A 23 -2.48 -13.87 -2.73
CA GLY A 23 -2.61 -15.14 -2.00
C GLY A 23 -1.36 -15.55 -1.23
N GLY A 24 -0.63 -14.57 -0.68
CA GLY A 24 0.64 -14.79 0.02
C GLY A 24 0.79 -13.85 1.21
N ARG A 25 1.86 -13.05 1.19
CA ARG A 25 2.15 -11.93 2.12
C ARG A 25 1.00 -10.89 2.18
N PRO A 26 0.05 -10.84 3.15
CA PRO A 26 -0.90 -9.72 3.15
C PRO A 26 -0.17 -8.39 3.29
N MET A 27 -0.71 -7.36 2.61
CA MET A 27 -0.14 -6.03 2.63
C MET A 27 -0.43 -5.36 3.97
N ARG A 28 0.63 -5.03 4.73
CA ARG A 28 0.52 -4.65 6.15
C ARG A 28 -0.22 -3.35 6.46
N GLU A 29 -0.38 -2.47 5.48
CA GLU A 29 -0.99 -1.14 5.66
C GLU A 29 -2.30 -0.99 4.87
N TYR A 30 -2.82 -2.09 4.34
CA TYR A 30 -3.97 -2.14 3.43
C TYR A 30 -4.99 -3.15 3.97
N VAL A 31 -6.26 -2.80 3.85
CA VAL A 31 -7.38 -3.61 4.33
C VAL A 31 -8.56 -3.50 3.37
N PHE A 32 -9.44 -4.50 3.38
CA PHE A 32 -10.81 -4.38 2.88
C PHE A 32 -11.70 -3.92 4.04
N ILE A 33 -12.24 -2.72 3.96
CA ILE A 33 -13.12 -2.17 5.00
C ILE A 33 -14.48 -2.88 4.92
N GLY A 34 -15.02 -3.30 6.07
CA GLY A 34 -16.36 -3.85 6.12
C GLY A 34 -17.40 -2.83 5.66
N GLY A 35 -18.37 -3.26 4.84
CA GLY A 35 -19.38 -2.35 4.28
C GLY A 35 -20.21 -1.63 5.33
N HIS A 36 -20.35 -2.18 6.54
CA HIS A 36 -21.03 -1.53 7.67
C HIS A 36 -20.36 -0.25 8.17
N ARG A 37 -19.10 0.00 7.78
CA ARG A 37 -18.36 1.22 8.14
C ARG A 37 -18.45 2.34 7.12
N ILE A 38 -19.05 2.07 5.96
CA ILE A 38 -19.22 3.03 4.87
C ILE A 38 -20.68 2.92 4.40
N ALA A 39 -21.60 3.38 5.25
CA ALA A 39 -23.02 3.47 4.97
C ALA A 39 -23.39 4.80 4.29
N GLU A 40 -22.62 5.86 4.56
CA GLU A 40 -22.90 7.22 4.08
C GLU A 40 -21.65 7.89 3.46
N ASP A 41 -21.87 8.90 2.62
CA ASP A 41 -20.79 9.62 1.93
C ASP A 41 -19.82 10.30 2.91
N ASP A 42 -20.32 10.81 4.04
CA ASP A 42 -19.47 11.44 5.06
C ASP A 42 -18.53 10.43 5.73
N GLU A 43 -18.98 9.18 5.91
CA GLU A 43 -18.12 8.11 6.43
C GLU A 43 -17.04 7.73 5.43
N LEU A 44 -17.38 7.70 4.13
CA LEU A 44 -16.40 7.50 3.06
C LEU A 44 -15.37 8.64 3.04
N LEU A 45 -15.81 9.89 3.14
CA LEU A 45 -14.95 11.07 3.16
C LEU A 45 -14.00 11.03 4.36
N SER A 46 -14.50 10.71 5.56
CA SER A 46 -13.66 10.55 6.75
C SER A 46 -12.59 9.48 6.55
N TRP A 47 -12.91 8.40 5.82
CA TRP A 47 -11.94 7.35 5.52
C TRP A 47 -10.87 7.83 4.53
N LEU A 48 -11.25 8.59 3.52
CA LEU A 48 -10.32 9.18 2.56
C LEU A 48 -9.37 10.18 3.24
N ASP A 49 -9.88 10.98 4.16
CA ASP A 49 -9.08 11.93 4.95
C ASP A 49 -8.06 11.17 5.82
N GLU A 50 -8.48 10.15 6.55
CA GLU A 50 -7.57 9.32 7.37
C GLU A 50 -6.45 8.68 6.52
N ALA A 51 -6.80 8.16 5.34
CA ALA A 51 -5.82 7.59 4.42
C ALA A 51 -4.87 8.64 3.81
N SER A 52 -5.39 9.84 3.53
CA SER A 52 -4.63 10.98 3.03
C SER A 52 -3.63 11.47 4.06
N ASP A 53 -4.07 11.66 5.30
CA ASP A 53 -3.24 12.08 6.43
C ASP A 53 -2.07 11.13 6.63
N PHE A 54 -2.34 9.81 6.69
CA PHE A 54 -1.27 8.82 6.80
C PHE A 54 -0.30 8.90 5.62
N ALA A 55 -0.82 9.02 4.39
CA ALA A 55 0.03 9.13 3.20
C ALA A 55 0.92 10.38 3.24
N GLY A 56 0.45 11.48 3.83
CA GLY A 56 1.20 12.72 4.04
C GLY A 56 2.38 12.58 5.02
N THR A 57 2.32 11.64 5.96
CA THR A 57 3.43 11.38 6.90
C THR A 57 4.62 10.64 6.28
N LEU A 58 4.43 10.05 5.10
CA LEU A 58 5.44 9.17 4.52
C LEU A 58 6.57 9.97 3.88
N PRO A 59 7.82 9.46 3.95
CA PRO A 59 8.94 10.12 3.32
C PRO A 59 8.74 10.23 1.80
N PRO A 60 9.21 11.32 1.17
CA PRO A 60 9.13 11.47 -0.27
C PRO A 60 9.71 10.26 -1.01
N LYS A 61 9.03 9.86 -2.09
CA LYS A 61 9.46 8.72 -2.91
C LYS A 61 10.84 8.99 -3.50
N LYS A 62 11.85 8.26 -3.05
CA LYS A 62 13.22 8.34 -3.60
C LYS A 62 13.23 7.81 -5.03
N LYS A 63 13.83 8.57 -5.96
CA LYS A 63 14.07 8.10 -7.33
C LYS A 63 15.06 6.94 -7.26
N LYS A 64 14.68 5.76 -7.75
CA LYS A 64 15.61 4.63 -7.88
C LYS A 64 16.64 4.97 -8.96
N SER A 65 17.93 4.74 -8.70
CA SER A 65 18.97 4.86 -9.72
C SER A 65 18.68 3.84 -10.83
N LYS A 66 18.76 4.29 -12.09
CA LYS A 66 18.60 3.39 -13.24
C LYS A 66 19.77 2.41 -13.23
N LYS A 67 19.50 1.11 -13.19
CA LYS A 67 20.55 0.09 -13.36
C LYS A 67 21.26 0.33 -14.70
N PRO A 68 22.60 0.21 -14.77
CA PRO A 68 23.32 0.37 -16.02
C PRO A 68 22.81 -0.66 -17.03
N ARG A 69 22.47 -0.20 -18.24
CA ARG A 69 22.13 -1.10 -19.35
C ARG A 69 23.36 -1.93 -19.67
N TYR A 70 23.21 -3.25 -19.65
CA TYR A 70 24.23 -4.18 -20.11
C TYR A 70 24.63 -3.84 -21.56
N LYS A 71 25.92 -3.55 -21.78
CA LYS A 71 26.50 -3.44 -23.12
C LYS A 71 27.27 -4.75 -23.38
N PRO A 72 26.79 -5.64 -24.26
CA PRO A 72 27.57 -6.82 -24.62
C PRO A 72 28.84 -6.36 -25.33
N ASN A 73 30.01 -6.86 -24.88
CA ASN A 73 31.26 -6.71 -25.60
C ASN A 73 31.20 -7.54 -26.88
N ARG A 74 31.24 -6.90 -28.05
CA ARG A 74 31.57 -7.58 -29.32
C ARG A 74 33.07 -7.78 -29.36
N THR A 75 33.54 -8.92 -28.88
CA THR A 75 34.89 -9.41 -29.18
C THR A 75 34.85 -10.01 -30.59
N THR A 76 35.54 -9.34 -31.52
CA THR A 76 35.89 -9.82 -32.85
C THR A 76 36.65 -11.14 -32.74
N GLN A 77 36.16 -12.19 -33.39
CA GLN A 77 36.94 -13.41 -33.65
C GLN A 77 37.61 -13.29 -35.02
N ILE A 78 38.87 -13.70 -35.03
CA ILE A 78 39.86 -13.68 -36.13
C ILE A 78 39.49 -14.71 -37.19
#